data_AF-A0A1G3PX15-F1
#
_entry.id   AF-A0A1G3PX15-F1
#
_cell.length_a   1.000
_cell.length_b   1.000
_cell.length_c   1.000
_cell.angle_alpha   90.00
_cell.angle_beta   90.00
_cell.angle_gamma   90.00
#
_symmetry.space_group_name_H-M   'P 1'
#
loop_
_entity.id
_entity.type
_entity.pdbx_description
1 polymer ?
#
loop_
_entity_poly.entity_id
_entity_poly.type
_entity_poly.pdbx_seq_one_letter_code
_entity_poly.pdbx_strand_id
1 'polypeptide(L)'
;MKNSKYLSSRRIISAALKLYRKEKGLSQPELARLIKKPMNASQIGRIERAQQSYSLQMLDRILDGLGITLPGLLSRYNTSETFSFSAARKNLLTRVYTLPELEIEFLYEITRLTHKISIEENPDLKTAGKIKKPKTPCAGNTGASRCPA
;
A
#
# COMPACT_ATOMS: atom_id res chain seq x y z
N MET A 1 27.50 -2.35 -13.51
CA MET A 1 26.42 -1.37 -13.24
C MET A 1 25.58 -1.91 -12.10
N LYS A 2 25.40 -1.15 -11.01
CA LYS A 2 24.80 -1.65 -9.77
C LYS A 2 23.32 -1.99 -9.99
N ASN A 3 22.96 -3.27 -9.78
CA ASN A 3 21.60 -3.74 -9.58
C ASN A 3 21.04 -3.08 -8.31
N SER A 4 20.40 -1.93 -8.46
CA SER A 4 19.56 -1.38 -7.40
C SER A 4 18.35 -2.31 -7.28
N LYS A 5 18.31 -3.08 -6.19
CA LYS A 5 17.19 -3.95 -5.78
C LYS A 5 15.85 -3.20 -5.67
N TYR A 6 15.87 -1.87 -5.79
CA TYR A 6 14.72 -0.99 -5.72
C TYR A 6 14.56 -0.19 -7.01
N LEU A 7 13.38 -0.28 -7.62
CA LEU A 7 12.94 0.63 -8.69
C LEU A 7 12.71 2.01 -8.07
N SER A 8 13.31 3.05 -8.65
CA SER A 8 13.03 4.42 -8.21
C SER A 8 11.57 4.81 -8.46
N SER A 9 11.00 5.69 -7.62
CA SER A 9 9.59 6.11 -7.74
C SER A 9 9.23 6.61 -9.13
N ARG A 10 10.16 7.28 -9.81
CA ARG A 10 10.01 7.70 -11.22
C ARG A 10 9.78 6.51 -12.15
N ARG A 11 10.54 5.43 -12.00
CA ARG A 11 10.41 4.22 -12.84
C ARG A 11 9.06 3.54 -12.63
N ILE A 12 8.62 3.46 -11.38
CA ILE A 12 7.32 2.91 -10.99
C ILE A 12 6.20 3.69 -11.66
N ILE A 13 6.16 5.02 -11.48
CA ILE A 13 5.14 5.89 -12.08
C ILE A 13 5.17 5.82 -13.61
N SER A 14 6.36 5.88 -14.22
CA SER A 14 6.52 5.80 -15.68
C SER A 14 6.00 4.49 -16.26
N ALA A 15 6.24 3.37 -15.59
CA ALA A 15 5.74 2.07 -16.01
C ALA A 15 4.22 1.95 -15.78
N ALA A 16 3.70 2.51 -14.68
CA ALA A 16 2.27 2.60 -14.40
C ALA A 16 1.51 3.37 -15.49
N LEU A 17 2.03 4.52 -15.90
CA LEU A 17 1.48 5.33 -16.99
C LEU A 17 1.41 4.53 -18.29
N LYS A 18 2.49 3.82 -18.64
CA LYS A 18 2.54 2.98 -19.84
C LYS A 18 1.51 1.86 -19.80
N LEU A 19 1.40 1.17 -18.67
CA LEU A 19 0.43 0.08 -18.48
C LEU A 19 -1.00 0.61 -18.65
N TYR A 20 -1.36 1.64 -17.89
CA TYR A 20 -2.70 2.20 -17.89
C TYR A 20 -3.10 2.80 -19.25
N ARG A 21 -2.17 3.48 -19.94
CA ARG A 21 -2.42 3.95 -21.31
C ARG A 21 -2.77 2.79 -22.24
N LYS A 22 -2.01 1.69 -22.16
CA LYS A 22 -2.26 0.51 -22.99
C LYS A 22 -3.59 -0.17 -22.66
N GLU A 23 -3.96 -0.25 -21.37
CA GLU A 23 -5.27 -0.76 -20.94
C GLU A 23 -6.44 0.06 -21.52
N LYS A 24 -6.23 1.37 -21.71
CA LYS A 24 -7.18 2.26 -22.40
C LYS A 24 -7.18 2.11 -23.93
N GLY A 25 -6.35 1.25 -24.50
CA GLY A 25 -6.22 1.09 -25.95
C GLY A 25 -5.57 2.28 -26.66
N LEU A 26 -4.97 3.22 -25.92
CA LEU A 26 -4.42 4.45 -26.49
C LEU A 26 -2.99 4.24 -26.98
N SER A 27 -2.65 4.77 -28.15
CA SER A 27 -1.28 4.99 -28.59
C SER A 27 -0.65 6.21 -27.90
N GLN A 28 0.68 6.35 -27.99
CA GLN A 28 1.38 7.53 -27.44
C GLN A 28 0.95 8.84 -28.13
N PRO A 29 0.80 8.90 -29.49
CA PRO A 29 0.24 10.06 -30.16
C PRO A 29 -1.19 10.41 -29.71
N GLU A 30 -2.04 9.41 -29.47
CA GLU A 30 -3.41 9.65 -29.00
C GLU A 30 -3.42 10.22 -27.59
N LEU A 31 -2.63 9.67 -26.66
CA LEU A 31 -2.48 10.26 -25.33
C LEU A 31 -1.96 11.71 -25.40
N ALA A 32 -0.96 11.95 -26.25
CA ALA A 32 -0.41 13.29 -26.47
C ALA A 32 -1.47 14.33 -26.88
N ARG A 33 -2.48 13.91 -27.65
CA ARG A 33 -3.61 14.77 -28.08
C ARG A 33 -4.63 15.02 -26.98
N LEU A 34 -4.76 14.11 -26.01
CA LEU A 34 -5.70 14.26 -24.87
C LEU A 34 -5.18 15.22 -23.79
N ILE A 35 -3.89 15.55 -23.79
CA ILE A 35 -3.29 16.43 -22.78
C ILE A 35 -3.55 17.89 -23.14
N LYS A 36 -4.18 18.64 -22.22
CA LYS A 36 -4.55 20.06 -22.36
C LYS A 36 -3.45 20.95 -22.96
N LYS A 37 -2.19 20.74 -22.54
CA LYS A 37 -1.02 21.37 -23.14
C LYS A 37 -0.29 20.33 -23.99
N PRO A 38 -0.33 20.44 -25.33
CA PRO A 38 0.14 19.40 -26.23
C PRO A 38 1.56 18.95 -25.90
N MET A 39 1.72 17.64 -25.80
CA MET A 39 3.01 16.98 -25.71
C MET A 39 3.22 16.19 -26.99
N ASN A 40 4.46 15.94 -27.40
CA ASN A 40 4.69 15.07 -28.55
C ASN A 40 4.79 13.60 -28.11
N ALA A 41 4.48 12.67 -29.03
CA ALA A 41 4.51 11.24 -28.75
C ALA A 41 5.89 10.75 -28.27
N SER A 42 6.97 11.37 -28.78
CA SER A 42 8.35 11.06 -28.36
C SER A 42 8.58 11.37 -26.88
N GLN A 43 8.11 12.52 -26.39
CA GLN A 43 8.17 12.91 -24.98
C GLN A 43 7.42 11.91 -24.10
N ILE A 44 6.20 11.51 -24.49
CA ILE A 44 5.44 10.46 -23.80
C ILE A 44 6.27 9.17 -23.74
N GLY A 45 6.86 8.74 -24.87
CA GLY A 45 7.71 7.55 -24.90
C GLY A 45 8.93 7.63 -24.00
N ARG A 46 9.61 8.78 -23.92
CA ARG A 46 10.74 8.99 -22.99
C ARG A 46 10.29 8.96 -21.53
N ILE A 47 9.13 9.54 -21.23
CA ILE A 47 8.52 9.53 -19.90
C ILE A 47 8.19 8.09 -19.49
N GLU A 48 7.52 7.31 -20.34
CA GLU A 48 7.14 5.91 -20.06
C GLU A 48 8.34 4.98 -19.84
N ARG A 49 9.49 5.30 -20.43
CA ARG A 49 10.76 4.56 -20.22
C ARG A 49 11.60 5.13 -19.06
N ALA A 50 11.09 6.14 -18.35
CA ALA A 50 11.79 6.87 -17.29
C ALA A 50 13.15 7.48 -17.73
N GLN A 51 13.30 7.75 -19.03
CA GLN A 51 14.48 8.35 -19.65
C GLN A 51 14.50 9.89 -19.54
N GLN A 52 13.37 10.49 -19.19
CA GLN A 52 13.23 11.92 -18.99
C GLN A 52 12.65 12.21 -17.60
N SER A 53 13.23 13.17 -16.90
CA SER A 53 12.62 13.73 -15.68
C SER A 53 11.39 14.59 -16.05
N TYR A 54 10.44 14.68 -15.13
CA TYR A 54 9.23 15.48 -15.29
C TYR A 54 8.85 16.09 -13.94
N SER A 55 8.24 17.26 -13.98
CA SER A 55 7.67 17.91 -12.78
C SER A 55 6.33 17.26 -12.41
N LEU A 56 5.87 17.49 -11.17
CA LEU A 56 4.53 17.08 -10.74
C LEU A 56 3.45 17.69 -11.65
N GLN A 57 3.55 18.96 -12.01
CA GLN A 57 2.63 19.60 -12.96
C GLN A 57 2.59 18.94 -14.35
N MET A 58 3.70 18.35 -14.80
CA MET A 58 3.70 17.58 -16.05
C MET A 58 3.04 16.21 -15.86
N LEU A 59 3.28 15.56 -14.72
CA LEU A 59 2.62 14.32 -14.35
C LEU A 59 1.10 14.51 -14.24
N ASP A 60 0.64 15.54 -13.53
CA ASP A 60 -0.79 15.86 -13.37
C ASP A 60 -1.49 16.06 -14.71
N ARG A 61 -0.84 16.74 -15.66
CA ARG A 61 -1.38 16.91 -17.01
C ARG A 61 -1.55 15.59 -17.77
N ILE A 62 -0.62 14.66 -17.58
CA ILE A 62 -0.70 13.33 -18.20
C ILE A 62 -1.83 12.52 -17.55
N LEU A 63 -1.93 12.59 -16.21
CA LEU A 63 -2.98 11.96 -15.42
C LEU A 63 -4.38 12.49 -15.80
N ASP A 64 -4.53 13.81 -15.95
CA ASP A 64 -5.72 14.48 -16.48
C ASP A 64 -6.09 13.93 -17.86
N GLY A 65 -5.13 13.86 -18.79
CA GLY A 65 -5.36 13.32 -20.14
C GLY A 65 -5.74 11.83 -20.16
N LEU A 66 -5.35 11.08 -19.12
CA LEU A 66 -5.73 9.68 -18.91
C LEU A 66 -7.05 9.53 -18.11
N GLY A 67 -7.60 10.62 -17.58
CA GLY A 67 -8.78 10.61 -16.73
C GLY A 67 -8.60 9.78 -15.45
N ILE A 68 -7.42 9.87 -14.81
CA ILE A 68 -7.11 9.11 -13.59
C ILE A 68 -6.33 9.97 -12.59
N THR A 69 -6.48 9.69 -11.29
CA THR A 69 -5.66 10.33 -10.25
C THR A 69 -4.36 9.57 -10.01
N LEU A 70 -3.34 10.21 -9.42
CA LEU A 70 -2.10 9.52 -9.08
C LEU A 70 -2.32 8.31 -8.14
N PRO A 71 -3.12 8.40 -7.05
CA PRO A 71 -3.44 7.22 -6.24
C PRO A 71 -4.16 6.12 -7.04
N GLY A 72 -5.08 6.49 -7.92
CA GLY A 72 -5.78 5.54 -8.79
C GLY A 72 -4.83 4.81 -9.74
N LEU A 73 -3.85 5.51 -10.29
CA LEU A 73 -2.81 4.95 -11.14
C LEU A 73 -1.92 3.96 -10.37
N LEU A 74 -1.44 4.38 -9.19
CA LEU A 74 -0.53 3.57 -8.37
C LEU A 74 -1.20 2.32 -7.81
N SER A 75 -2.49 2.39 -7.47
CA SER A 75 -3.25 1.22 -6.99
C SER A 75 -3.33 0.10 -8.02
N ARG A 76 -3.28 0.45 -9.31
CA ARG A 76 -3.29 -0.50 -10.45
C ARG A 76 -1.90 -1.01 -10.81
N TYR A 77 -0.87 -0.22 -10.51
CA TYR A 77 0.53 -0.61 -10.68
C TYR A 77 1.08 -1.44 -9.51
N ASN A 78 0.21 -2.00 -8.68
CA ASN A 78 0.55 -3.17 -7.87
C ASN A 78 0.77 -4.37 -8.81
N THR A 79 1.87 -4.26 -9.56
CA THR A 79 2.54 -5.31 -10.29
C THR A 79 2.70 -6.47 -9.32
N SER A 80 2.51 -7.68 -9.82
CA SER A 80 2.50 -9.00 -9.16
C SER A 80 3.57 -9.32 -8.10
N GLU A 81 4.43 -8.39 -7.72
CA GLU A 81 5.02 -8.38 -6.38
C GLU A 81 4.04 -7.71 -5.42
N THR A 82 2.99 -8.46 -5.07
CA THR A 82 2.43 -8.31 -3.74
C THR A 82 3.61 -8.37 -2.77
N PHE A 83 4.02 -7.22 -2.23
CA PHE A 83 4.51 -7.19 -0.86
C PHE A 83 3.29 -7.59 -0.04
N SER A 84 3.00 -8.90 -0.06
CA SER A 84 1.84 -9.44 0.63
C SER A 84 2.10 -9.08 2.06
N PHE A 85 1.22 -8.27 2.65
CA PHE A 85 1.32 -7.92 4.06
C PHE A 85 1.49 -9.21 4.88
N SER A 86 0.93 -10.32 4.39
CA SER A 86 1.15 -11.68 4.88
C SER A 86 2.61 -12.16 4.79
N ALA A 87 3.30 -12.00 3.65
CA ALA A 87 4.70 -12.40 3.48
C ALA A 87 5.66 -11.50 4.29
N ALA A 88 5.44 -10.19 4.29
CA ALA A 88 6.19 -9.24 5.10
C ALA A 88 6.01 -9.51 6.60
N ARG A 89 4.76 -9.70 7.03
CA ARG A 89 4.41 -10.09 8.40
C ARG A 89 5.03 -11.44 8.76
N LYS A 90 4.99 -12.43 7.87
CA LYS A 90 5.60 -13.75 8.10
C LYS A 90 7.10 -13.62 8.28
N ASN A 91 7.80 -12.88 7.41
CA ASN A 91 9.24 -12.68 7.52
C ASN A 91 9.63 -11.91 8.78
N LEU A 92 8.86 -10.88 9.13
CA LEU A 92 9.05 -10.13 10.36
C LEU A 92 8.87 -11.03 11.59
N LEU A 93 7.78 -11.80 11.65
CA LEU A 93 7.51 -12.73 12.74
C LEU A 93 8.63 -13.78 12.86
N THR A 94 9.05 -14.39 11.75
CA THR A 94 10.18 -15.34 11.75
C THR A 94 11.42 -14.69 12.34
N ARG A 95 11.70 -13.42 12.02
CA ARG A 95 12.88 -12.75 12.57
C ARG A 95 12.73 -12.44 14.05
N VAL A 96 11.58 -11.91 14.46
CA VAL A 96 11.25 -11.59 15.87
C VAL A 96 11.36 -12.83 16.75
N TYR A 97 10.89 -14.01 16.30
CA TYR A 97 11.02 -15.26 17.05
C TYR A 97 12.46 -15.76 17.23
N THR A 98 13.41 -15.21 16.48
CA THR A 98 14.84 -15.58 16.56
C THR A 98 15.69 -14.50 17.22
N LEU A 99 15.08 -13.41 17.69
CA LEU A 99 15.79 -12.31 18.34
C LEU A 99 16.02 -12.61 19.84
N PRO A 100 17.12 -12.11 20.42
CA PRO A 100 17.30 -12.07 21.87
C PRO A 100 16.21 -11.23 22.55
N GLU A 101 15.89 -11.57 23.81
CA GLU A 101 14.83 -10.90 24.60
C GLU A 101 15.00 -9.37 24.63
N LEU A 102 16.24 -8.88 24.81
CA LEU A 102 16.55 -7.45 24.85
C LEU A 102 16.18 -6.73 23.54
N GLU A 103 16.34 -7.38 22.39
CA GLU A 103 16.00 -6.81 21.08
C GLU A 103 14.47 -6.78 20.89
N ILE A 104 13.76 -7.77 21.44
CA ILE A 104 12.29 -7.80 21.43
C ILE A 104 11.74 -6.68 22.31
N GLU A 105 12.31 -6.48 23.49
CA GLU A 105 11.92 -5.41 24.41
C GLU A 105 12.17 -4.03 23.79
N PHE A 106 13.31 -3.85 23.12
CA PHE A 106 13.62 -2.63 22.38
C PHE A 106 12.59 -2.36 21.26
N LEU A 107 12.24 -3.38 20.47
CA LEU A 107 11.22 -3.26 19.43
C LEU A 107 9.85 -2.91 20.02
N TYR A 108 9.47 -3.52 21.14
CA TYR A 108 8.24 -3.19 21.85
C TYR A 108 8.21 -1.72 22.25
N GLU A 109 9.28 -1.21 22.85
CA GLU A 109 9.36 0.19 23.27
C GLU A 109 9.28 1.16 22.09
N ILE A 110 9.94 0.86 20.97
CA ILE A 110 9.78 1.65 19.74
C ILE A 110 8.31 1.66 19.28
N THR A 111 7.65 0.50 19.22
CA THR A 111 6.24 0.44 18.78
C THR A 111 5.31 1.19 19.74
N ARG A 112 5.57 1.11 21.04
CA ARG A 112 4.80 1.82 22.07
C ARG A 112 4.94 3.33 21.92
N LEU A 113 6.16 3.83 21.76
CA LEU A 113 6.45 5.25 21.63
C LEU A 113 5.87 5.84 20.33
N THR A 114 6.05 5.14 19.22
CA THR A 114 5.51 5.58 17.91
C THR A 114 3.98 5.60 17.90
N HIS A 115 3.33 4.64 18.55
CA HIS A 115 1.87 4.64 18.72
C HIS A 115 1.39 5.79 19.60
N LYS A 116 2.12 6.11 20.68
CA LYS A 116 1.80 7.25 21.56
C LYS A 116 1.88 8.58 20.81
N ILE A 117 2.96 8.81 20.06
CA ILE A 117 3.15 10.02 19.23
C ILE A 117 2.02 10.15 18.19
N SER A 118 1.67 9.05 17.52
CA SER A 118 0.62 9.05 16.50
C SER A 118 -0.78 9.40 17.03
N ILE A 119 -1.06 9.10 18.31
CA ILE A 119 -2.32 9.46 18.99
C ILE A 119 -2.33 10.92 19.43
N GLU A 120 -1.16 11.46 19.81
CA GLU A 120 -1.02 12.85 20.25
C GLU A 120 -1.12 13.83 19.08
N GLU A 121 -0.63 13.45 17.90
CA GLU A 121 -0.72 14.27 16.67
C GLU A 121 -2.07 14.17 15.95
N ASN A 122 -2.91 13.16 16.27
CA ASN A 122 -4.20 12.95 15.62
C ASN A 122 -5.26 12.39 16.60
N PRO A 123 -5.96 13.25 17.37
CA PRO A 123 -6.80 12.84 18.50
C PRO A 123 -8.03 11.99 18.12
N ASP A 124 -8.41 11.96 16.83
CA ASP A 124 -9.54 11.18 16.32
C ASP A 124 -9.28 9.67 16.25
N LEU A 125 -8.03 9.22 16.42
CA LEU A 125 -7.65 7.80 16.48
C LEU A 125 -7.93 7.13 17.84
N LYS A 126 -8.34 7.89 18.87
CA LYS A 126 -8.56 7.38 20.24
C LYS A 126 -9.71 6.37 20.37
N THR A 127 -10.64 6.32 19.42
CA THR A 127 -11.87 5.50 19.52
C THR A 127 -11.83 4.15 18.81
N ALA A 128 -10.79 3.86 18.01
CA ALA A 128 -10.70 2.60 17.24
C ALA A 128 -10.31 1.36 18.09
N GLY A 129 -9.87 1.55 19.33
CA GLY A 129 -9.30 0.49 20.19
C GLY A 129 -10.28 -0.24 21.12
N LYS A 130 -11.60 -0.07 21.00
CA LYS A 130 -12.55 -0.90 21.79
C LYS A 130 -12.73 -2.26 21.12
N ILE A 131 -11.78 -3.17 21.35
CA ILE A 131 -12.02 -4.61 21.16
C ILE A 131 -13.18 -4.99 22.09
N LYS A 132 -14.37 -5.24 21.52
CA LYS A 132 -15.47 -5.87 22.26
C LYS A 132 -14.94 -7.21 22.77
N LYS A 133 -14.80 -7.36 24.08
CA LYS A 133 -14.54 -8.67 24.71
C LYS A 133 -15.57 -9.67 24.17
N PRO A 134 -15.17 -10.86 23.70
CA PRO A 134 -16.13 -11.89 23.35
C PRO A 134 -17.00 -12.18 24.58
N LYS A 135 -18.32 -12.17 24.41
CA LYS A 135 -19.26 -12.61 25.44
C LYS A 135 -18.92 -14.07 25.77
N THR A 136 -18.45 -14.31 26.98
CA THR A 136 -18.45 -15.65 27.58
C THR A 136 -19.90 -16.14 27.61
N PRO A 137 -20.22 -17.36 27.14
CA PRO A 137 -21.52 -17.93 27.38
C PRO A 137 -21.59 -18.33 28.86
N CYS A 138 -22.39 -17.60 29.64
CA CYS A 138 -22.93 -18.09 30.89
C CYS A 138 -24.20 -18.89 30.58
N ALA A 139 -24.17 -20.19 30.80
CA ALA A 139 -25.30 -21.04 31.19
C ALA A 139 -24.69 -22.39 31.59
N GLY A 140 -24.93 -22.95 32.76
CA GLY A 140 -26.21 -22.95 33.45
C GLY A 140 -26.59 -24.41 33.60
N ASN A 141 -26.32 -24.91 34.80
CA ASN A 141 -26.66 -26.21 35.36
C ASN A 141 -28.11 -26.64 35.03
N THR A 142 -28.32 -27.87 34.57
CA THR A 142 -29.62 -28.56 34.66
C THR A 142 -29.41 -29.99 35.15
N GLY A 143 -29.41 -30.14 36.48
CA GLY A 143 -30.45 -30.87 37.20
C GLY A 143 -30.64 -32.36 36.87
N ALA A 144 -30.24 -33.19 37.82
CA ALA A 144 -30.58 -34.59 37.97
C ALA A 144 -32.10 -34.89 37.94
N SER A 145 -32.48 -36.04 37.38
CA SER A 145 -33.74 -36.72 37.71
C SER A 145 -33.65 -38.25 37.52
N ARG A 146 -33.31 -38.93 38.63
CA ARG A 146 -33.93 -40.16 39.20
C ARG A 146 -34.20 -41.40 38.32
N CYS A 147 -33.54 -42.52 38.67
CA CYS A 147 -34.16 -43.86 38.76
C CYS A 147 -35.19 -43.86 39.92
N PRO A 148 -36.30 -44.63 39.90
CA PRO A 148 -36.34 -46.09 40.16
C PRO A 148 -37.42 -46.81 39.28
N ALA A 149 -37.69 -48.13 39.30
CA ALA A 149 -37.44 -49.23 40.23
C ALA A 149 -37.12 -50.52 39.47
#